data_AF-A0A6P7GSI5-F1
#
_entry.id   AF-A0A6P7GSI5-F1
#
_cell.length_a   1.000
_cell.length_b   1.000
_cell.length_c   1.000
_cell.angle_alpha   90.00
_cell.angle_beta   90.00
_cell.angle_gamma   90.00
#
_symmetry.space_group_name_H-M   'P 1'
#
loop_
_entity.id
_entity.type
_entity.pdbx_description
1 polymer ?
#
loop_
_entity_poly.entity_id
_entity_poly.type
_entity_poly.pdbx_seq_one_letter_code
_entity_poly.pdbx_strand_id
1 'polypeptide(L)'
;MKSILVVLFSLICLAFVAGQDDGSSSTTNIAPTSASTSTGEDKIYVEESNVTDPTYEIDAVEALKEAMALFPVDSKQLLETFSKLFNVKHEVDGGWKVAEKCSYVYIPNADSLYIELKVINSDGERLILIWS
;
A
#
# COMPACT_ATOMS: atom_id res chain seq x y z
N MET A 1 30.63 14.29 15.95
CA MET A 1 29.72 13.27 16.53
C MET A 1 28.87 12.70 15.41
N LYS A 2 28.93 11.37 15.23
CA LYS A 2 27.95 10.42 14.65
C LYS A 2 27.28 10.83 13.31
N SER A 3 27.68 10.26 12.17
CA SER A 3 27.41 8.89 11.70
C SER A 3 26.05 8.70 11.01
N ILE A 4 26.16 8.27 9.74
CA ILE A 4 25.47 7.11 9.15
C ILE A 4 23.96 7.29 8.91
N LEU A 5 23.62 7.61 7.65
CA LEU A 5 22.53 6.97 6.89
C LEU A 5 22.61 7.37 5.40
N VAL A 6 23.75 7.09 4.78
CA VAL A 6 23.88 7.02 3.31
C VAL A 6 24.19 5.57 2.94
N VAL A 7 23.29 4.66 3.32
CA VAL A 7 23.32 3.26 2.87
C VAL A 7 21.88 2.75 2.85
N LEU A 8 21.19 2.93 1.74
CA LEU A 8 20.10 2.08 1.26
C LEU A 8 19.77 2.45 -0.20
N PHE A 9 20.82 2.51 -1.01
CA PHE A 9 20.72 2.49 -2.48
C PHE A 9 21.63 1.36 -2.97
N SER A 10 21.37 0.15 -2.46
CA SER A 10 22.14 -1.03 -2.81
C SER A 10 21.20 -2.18 -3.11
N LEU A 11 21.45 -2.80 -4.25
CA LEU A 11 20.97 -4.12 -4.70
C LEU A 11 19.61 -4.16 -5.40
N ILE A 12 19.56 -3.66 -6.63
CA ILE A 12 19.14 -4.50 -7.77
C ILE A 12 20.08 -4.18 -8.94
N CYS A 13 21.10 -5.00 -9.12
CA CYS A 13 21.85 -5.17 -10.36
C CYS A 13 22.34 -6.61 -10.37
N LEU A 14 21.61 -7.52 -11.02
CA LEU A 14 22.26 -8.69 -11.60
C LEU A 14 21.42 -9.20 -12.79
N ALA A 15 21.75 -8.68 -13.97
CA ALA A 15 21.46 -9.35 -15.22
C ALA A 15 22.59 -9.01 -16.21
N PHE A 16 23.58 -9.88 -16.32
CA PHE A 16 24.19 -10.16 -17.62
C PHE A 16 24.81 -11.56 -17.61
N VAL A 17 24.21 -12.42 -18.42
CA VAL A 17 24.74 -13.72 -18.81
C VAL A 17 25.87 -13.47 -19.82
N ALA A 18 27.03 -14.07 -19.58
CA ALA A 18 27.97 -14.42 -20.63
C ALA A 18 28.50 -15.82 -20.31
N GLY A 19 28.08 -16.78 -21.13
CA GLY A 19 28.53 -18.16 -21.04
C GLY A 19 29.97 -18.31 -21.52
N GLN A 20 30.67 -19.28 -20.91
CA GLN A 20 31.78 -19.95 -21.55
C GLN A 20 31.83 -21.38 -21.01
N ASP A 21 31.78 -22.33 -21.95
CA ASP A 21 31.84 -23.78 -21.73
C ASP A 21 33.12 -24.19 -20.98
N ASP A 22 33.00 -25.17 -20.08
CA ASP A 22 33.72 -26.45 -20.20
C ASP A 22 33.49 -27.34 -18.97
N GLY A 23 32.98 -28.56 -19.22
CA GLY A 23 33.43 -29.77 -18.51
C GLY A 23 32.98 -30.01 -17.06
N SER A 24 32.00 -30.92 -16.95
CA SER A 24 32.01 -32.04 -15.99
C SER A 24 31.34 -31.87 -14.61
N SER A 25 30.27 -32.67 -14.48
CA SER A 25 29.82 -33.40 -13.29
C SER A 25 29.11 -32.67 -12.13
N SER A 26 27.85 -33.08 -11.98
CA SER A 26 27.03 -33.13 -10.76
C SER A 26 26.59 -31.80 -10.13
N THR A 27 25.43 -31.31 -10.58
CA THR A 27 24.56 -30.48 -9.73
C THR A 27 23.09 -30.69 -10.08
N THR A 28 22.36 -31.10 -9.05
CA THR A 28 20.91 -31.15 -8.85
C THR A 28 20.10 -30.26 -9.81
N ASN A 29 19.20 -30.87 -10.58
CA ASN A 29 18.10 -30.17 -11.25
C ASN A 29 17.16 -29.58 -10.20
N ILE A 30 17.47 -28.38 -9.71
CA ILE A 30 16.47 -27.52 -9.11
C ILE A 30 15.86 -26.77 -10.29
N ALA A 31 14.76 -27.31 -10.82
CA ALA A 31 13.89 -26.52 -11.67
C ALA A 31 13.62 -25.20 -10.96
N PRO A 32 13.60 -24.04 -11.64
CA PRO A 32 13.01 -22.86 -11.05
C PRO A 32 11.58 -23.24 -10.72
N THR A 33 11.32 -23.53 -9.44
CA THR A 33 9.99 -23.46 -8.88
C THR A 33 9.57 -22.04 -9.20
N SER A 34 8.77 -21.90 -10.25
CA SER A 34 7.88 -20.77 -10.38
C SER A 34 7.17 -20.70 -9.05
N ALA A 35 7.65 -19.81 -8.18
CA ALA A 35 6.83 -19.28 -7.14
C ALA A 35 5.69 -18.60 -7.90
N SER A 36 4.63 -19.38 -8.18
CA SER A 36 3.29 -18.82 -8.20
C SER A 36 3.09 -18.29 -6.79
N THR A 37 3.64 -17.09 -6.53
CA THR A 37 2.94 -16.15 -5.68
C THR A 37 1.54 -16.13 -6.26
N SER A 38 0.62 -16.73 -5.52
CA SER A 38 -0.81 -16.54 -5.71
C SER A 38 -1.06 -15.06 -5.43
N THR A 39 -0.68 -14.20 -6.36
CA THR A 39 -0.97 -12.77 -6.31
C THR A 39 -2.41 -12.64 -6.76
N GLY A 40 -3.35 -12.98 -5.88
CA GLY A 40 -4.62 -12.30 -5.92
C GLY A 40 -4.28 -10.85 -5.66
N GLU A 41 -4.25 -10.02 -6.71
CA GLU A 41 -4.02 -8.59 -6.54
C GLU A 41 -5.05 -8.04 -5.54
N ASP A 42 -4.55 -7.32 -4.54
CA ASP A 42 -5.39 -6.59 -3.60
C ASP A 42 -6.28 -5.62 -4.40
N LYS A 43 -7.60 -5.75 -4.23
CA LYS A 43 -8.56 -4.91 -4.92
C LYS A 43 -9.03 -3.81 -3.98
N ILE A 44 -8.97 -2.57 -4.44
CA ILE A 44 -9.39 -1.39 -3.68
C ILE A 44 -10.49 -0.68 -4.45
N TYR A 45 -11.60 -0.41 -3.77
CA TYR A 45 -12.78 0.27 -4.31
C TYR A 45 -13.20 1.41 -3.40
N VAL A 46 -13.81 2.45 -3.96
CA VAL A 46 -14.58 3.42 -3.18
C VAL A 46 -15.94 2.79 -2.90
N GLU A 47 -16.25 2.55 -1.63
CA GLU A 47 -17.55 2.00 -1.19
C GLU A 47 -18.58 3.13 -1.03
N GLU A 48 -18.17 4.24 -0.41
CA GLU A 48 -19.02 5.38 -0.12
C GLU A 48 -18.17 6.66 -0.10
N SER A 49 -18.72 7.78 -0.58
CA SER A 49 -18.09 9.09 -0.43
C SER A 49 -19.11 10.23 -0.52
N ASN A 50 -18.80 11.35 0.13
CA ASN A 50 -19.52 12.61 -0.03
C ASN A 50 -18.63 13.75 -0.56
N VAL A 51 -17.40 13.46 -1.00
CA VAL A 51 -16.53 14.47 -1.64
C VAL A 51 -17.10 14.82 -3.01
N THR A 52 -17.10 16.11 -3.36
CA THR A 52 -17.65 16.57 -4.66
C THR A 52 -16.64 16.43 -5.79
N ASP A 53 -15.35 16.60 -5.48
CA ASP A 53 -14.27 16.49 -6.47
C ASP A 53 -13.74 15.05 -6.51
N PRO A 54 -13.88 14.33 -7.65
CA PRO A 54 -13.46 12.95 -7.77
C PRO A 54 -11.94 12.74 -7.66
N THR A 55 -11.12 13.79 -7.74
CA THR A 55 -9.67 13.68 -7.50
C THR A 55 -9.35 13.15 -6.11
N TYR A 56 -10.16 13.50 -5.10
CA TYR A 56 -10.01 13.00 -3.74
C TYR A 56 -10.15 11.48 -3.68
N GLU A 57 -11.11 10.90 -4.39
CA GLU A 57 -11.31 9.45 -4.45
C GLU A 57 -10.12 8.74 -5.12
N ILE A 58 -9.65 9.29 -6.24
CA ILE A 58 -8.50 8.76 -6.99
C ILE A 58 -7.25 8.79 -6.10
N ASP A 59 -6.96 9.94 -5.50
CA ASP A 59 -5.80 10.15 -4.65
C ASP A 59 -5.86 9.29 -3.37
N ALA A 60 -7.05 9.04 -2.82
CA ALA A 60 -7.22 8.15 -1.68
C ALA A 60 -6.87 6.69 -2.03
N VAL A 61 -7.33 6.21 -3.19
CA VAL A 61 -6.99 4.87 -3.68
C VAL A 61 -5.49 4.75 -3.95
N GLU A 62 -4.88 5.74 -4.61
CA GLU A 62 -3.44 5.74 -4.88
C GLU A 62 -2.61 5.76 -3.59
N ALA A 63 -2.94 6.65 -2.66
CA ALA A 63 -2.25 6.76 -1.36
C ALA A 63 -2.36 5.47 -0.54
N LEU A 64 -3.52 4.80 -0.57
CA LEU A 64 -3.70 3.52 0.11
C LEU A 64 -2.89 2.41 -0.54
N LYS A 65 -2.85 2.33 -1.88
CA LYS A 65 -2.00 1.36 -2.61
C LYS A 65 -0.53 1.54 -2.25
N GLU A 66 -0.04 2.77 -2.22
CA GLU A 66 1.34 3.07 -1.83
C GLU A 66 1.62 2.69 -0.37
N ALA A 67 0.71 3.02 0.56
CA ALA A 67 0.84 2.64 1.96
C ALA A 67 0.86 1.11 2.15
N MET A 68 0.02 0.37 1.43
CA MET A 68 -0.01 -1.10 1.44
C MET A 68 1.28 -1.71 0.89
N ALA A 69 1.86 -1.10 -0.15
CA ALA A 69 3.15 -1.54 -0.70
C ALA A 69 4.31 -1.34 0.28
N LEU A 70 4.28 -0.27 1.08
CA LEU A 70 5.30 0.02 2.10
C LEU A 70 5.10 -0.80 3.38
N PHE A 71 3.85 -1.02 3.79
CA PHE A 71 3.50 -1.65 5.06
C PHE A 71 2.41 -2.72 4.87
N PRO A 72 2.71 -3.86 4.22
CA PRO A 72 1.70 -4.86 3.89
C PRO A 72 1.13 -5.61 5.10
N VAL A 73 1.83 -5.59 6.25
CA VAL A 73 1.45 -6.35 7.47
C VAL A 73 1.16 -5.45 8.66
N ASP A 74 1.84 -4.31 8.78
CA ASP A 74 1.69 -3.40 9.92
C ASP A 74 0.53 -2.43 9.67
N SER A 75 -0.68 -2.80 10.11
CA SER A 75 -1.88 -1.97 9.94
C SER A 75 -1.74 -0.57 10.53
N LYS A 76 -0.99 -0.40 11.63
CA LYS A 76 -0.82 0.92 12.25
C LYS A 76 0.03 1.81 11.35
N GLN A 77 1.18 1.30 10.90
CA GLN A 77 2.06 2.06 10.00
C GLN A 77 1.42 2.30 8.64
N LEU A 78 0.64 1.35 8.12
CA LEU A 78 -0.15 1.51 6.91
C LEU A 78 -1.10 2.69 7.03
N LEU A 79 -1.92 2.74 8.08
CA LEU A 79 -2.88 3.83 8.29
C LEU A 79 -2.17 5.18 8.50
N GLU A 80 -1.12 5.23 9.32
CA GLU A 80 -0.34 6.45 9.51
C GLU A 80 0.28 6.95 8.19
N THR A 81 0.75 6.04 7.34
CA THR A 81 1.34 6.38 6.03
C THR A 81 0.28 6.84 5.04
N PHE A 82 -0.84 6.14 4.98
CA PHE A 82 -1.99 6.51 4.14
C PHE A 82 -2.47 7.94 4.47
N SER A 83 -2.69 8.24 5.76
CA SER A 83 -3.08 9.59 6.19
C SER A 83 -2.05 10.65 5.78
N LYS A 84 -0.75 10.38 5.94
CA LYS A 84 0.31 11.32 5.55
C LYS A 84 0.31 11.58 4.05
N LEU A 85 0.29 10.53 3.23
CA LEU A 85 0.31 10.65 1.76
C LEU A 85 -0.90 11.43 1.25
N PHE A 86 -2.08 11.19 1.82
CA PHE A 86 -3.29 11.91 1.43
C PHE A 86 -3.27 13.39 1.85
N ASN A 87 -2.86 13.67 3.09
CA ASN A 87 -2.75 15.05 3.59
C ASN A 87 -1.74 15.91 2.83
N VAL A 88 -0.71 15.30 2.21
CA VAL A 88 0.24 16.04 1.34
C VAL A 88 -0.45 16.59 0.09
N LYS A 89 -1.48 15.91 -0.43
CA LYS A 89 -2.23 16.34 -1.61
C LYS A 89 -3.45 17.20 -1.26
N HIS A 90 -4.08 16.95 -0.12
CA HIS A 90 -5.33 17.60 0.28
C HIS A 90 -5.23 18.23 1.68
N GLU A 91 -4.82 19.49 1.73
CA GLU A 91 -4.73 20.22 2.98
C GLU A 91 -6.11 20.72 3.44
N VAL A 92 -6.47 20.40 4.68
CA VAL A 92 -7.64 20.92 5.40
C VAL A 92 -7.23 21.26 6.83
N ASP A 93 -7.92 22.22 7.45
CA ASP A 93 -7.66 22.55 8.86
C ASP A 93 -7.90 21.32 9.75
N GLY A 94 -6.92 20.98 10.59
CA GLY A 94 -6.95 19.75 11.39
C GLY A 94 -6.58 18.44 10.67
N GLY A 95 -6.43 18.47 9.34
CA GLY A 95 -6.01 17.35 8.51
C GLY A 95 -7.03 16.20 8.39
N TRP A 96 -6.81 15.36 7.39
CA TRP A 96 -7.57 14.13 7.17
C TRP A 96 -7.13 13.04 8.14
N LYS A 97 -8.11 12.44 8.81
CA LYS A 97 -7.95 11.35 9.77
C LYS A 97 -8.36 10.04 9.13
N VAL A 98 -7.77 8.94 9.59
CA VAL A 98 -8.02 7.61 9.04
C VAL A 98 -8.36 6.62 10.14
N ALA A 99 -9.22 5.66 9.82
CA ALA A 99 -9.59 4.56 10.70
C ALA A 99 -9.96 3.33 9.89
N GLU A 100 -9.65 2.17 10.43
CA GLU A 100 -10.20 0.90 9.94
C GLU A 100 -11.55 0.66 10.63
N LYS A 101 -12.61 0.52 9.83
CA LYS A 101 -13.97 0.26 10.33
C LYS A 101 -14.17 -1.24 10.48
N CYS A 102 -14.55 -1.66 11.68
CA CYS A 102 -15.13 -3.00 11.92
C CYS A 102 -16.66 -2.97 11.95
N SER A 103 -17.28 -1.79 11.99
CA SER A 103 -18.74 -1.57 12.06
C SER A 103 -19.12 -0.13 11.65
N TYR A 104 -20.40 0.23 11.81
CA TYR A 104 -20.90 1.59 11.55
C TYR A 104 -20.16 2.63 12.40
N VAL A 105 -19.59 3.64 11.74
CA VAL A 105 -19.00 4.82 12.41
C VAL A 105 -20.00 5.96 12.28
N TYR A 106 -20.44 6.48 13.42
CA TYR A 106 -21.25 7.68 13.47
C TYR A 106 -20.35 8.90 13.34
N ILE A 107 -20.49 9.65 12.25
CA ILE A 107 -19.83 10.95 12.05
C ILE A 107 -20.85 12.03 12.44
N PRO A 108 -20.73 12.66 13.63
CA PRO A 108 -21.75 13.56 14.17
C PRO A 108 -21.92 14.86 13.37
N ASN A 109 -20.96 15.19 12.51
CA ASN A 109 -20.98 16.39 11.68
C ASN A 109 -21.36 16.02 10.25
N ALA A 110 -22.56 16.45 9.82
CA ALA A 110 -23.02 16.26 8.44
C ALA A 110 -22.15 17.00 7.41
N ASP A 111 -21.33 17.97 7.86
CA ASP A 111 -20.44 18.77 7.02
C ASP A 111 -19.03 18.16 6.87
N SER A 112 -18.72 17.07 7.58
CA SER A 112 -17.43 16.38 7.42
C SER A 112 -17.38 15.64 6.08
N LEU A 113 -16.31 15.89 5.33
CA LEU A 113 -16.03 15.13 4.12
C LEU A 113 -15.45 13.77 4.48
N TYR A 114 -15.85 12.72 3.77
CA TYR A 114 -15.34 11.37 3.96
C TYR A 114 -15.29 10.56 2.65
N ILE A 115 -14.40 9.59 2.67
CA ILE A 115 -14.26 8.55 1.66
C ILE A 115 -14.08 7.24 2.41
N GLU A 116 -14.89 6.24 2.07
CA GLU A 116 -14.77 4.88 2.54
C GLU A 116 -14.22 4.01 1.41
N LEU A 117 -13.11 3.34 1.71
CA LEU A 117 -12.43 2.43 0.81
C LEU A 117 -12.63 0.98 1.28
N LYS A 118 -13.02 0.11 0.35
CA LYS A 118 -13.08 -1.34 0.56
C LYS A 118 -11.86 -2.00 -0.05
N VAL A 119 -11.10 -2.71 0.78
CA VAL A 119 -9.97 -3.54 0.38
C VAL A 119 -10.37 -5.00 0.44
N ILE A 120 -10.19 -5.73 -0.65
CA ILE A 120 -10.45 -7.17 -0.74
C ILE A 120 -9.14 -7.87 -1.11
N ASN A 121 -8.65 -8.73 -0.22
CA ASN A 121 -7.44 -9.50 -0.41
C ASN A 121 -7.61 -10.96 0.05
N SER A 122 -6.52 -11.72 0.14
CA SER A 122 -6.54 -13.11 0.61
C SER A 122 -6.96 -13.27 2.07
N ASP A 123 -6.79 -12.23 2.88
CA ASP A 123 -7.08 -12.23 4.31
C ASP A 123 -8.55 -11.84 4.60
N GLY A 124 -9.25 -11.29 3.61
CA GLY A 124 -10.67 -10.97 3.67
C GLY A 124 -10.99 -9.57 3.14
N GLU A 125 -12.04 -8.99 3.72
CA GLU A 125 -12.51 -7.64 3.42
C GLU A 125 -12.16 -6.70 4.56
N ARG A 126 -11.68 -5.50 4.23
CA ARG A 126 -11.38 -4.42 5.18
C ARG A 126 -12.00 -3.12 4.69
N LEU A 127 -12.60 -2.37 5.60
CA LEU A 127 -13.13 -1.03 5.31
C LEU A 127 -12.22 0.02 5.95
N ILE A 128 -11.78 0.98 5.16
CA ILE A 128 -10.91 2.07 5.60
C ILE A 128 -11.64 3.38 5.35
N LEU A 129 -11.87 4.14 6.42
CA LEU A 129 -12.47 5.47 6.37
C LEU A 129 -11.37 6.52 6.42
N ILE A 130 -11.43 7.51 5.52
CA ILE A 130 -10.69 8.76 5.63
C ILE A 130 -11.67 9.93 5.69
N TRP A 131 -11.48 10.86 6.63
CA TRP A 131 -12.40 11.99 6.84
C TRP A 131 -11.72 13.26 7.33
N SER A 132 -12.33 14.42 7.10
CA SER A 132 -11.92 15.74 7.62
C SER A 132 -12.82 16.21 8.76
#